data_AF-A0A7L1YZ29-F1
#
_entry.id   AF-A0A7L1YZ29-F1
#
_cell.length_a   1.000
_cell.length_b   1.000
_cell.length_c   1.000
_cell.angle_alpha   90.00
_cell.angle_beta   90.00
_cell.angle_gamma   90.00
#
_symmetry.space_group_name_H-M   'P 1'
#
loop_
_entity.id
_entity.type
_entity.pdbx_description
1 polymer ?
#
loop_
_entity_poly.entity_id
_entity_poly.type
_entity_poly.pdbx_seq_one_letter_code
_entity_poly.pdbx_strand_id
1 'polypeptide(L)'
;VFFTDRIIAMSFPSSGKQSFYRNPIKEVARFLDTKHPDHYKVYNLCSEKGYDPKYFHYRVERIFIDDHNVPALQDMLKFTASVREWMNQDEKNIIAIHCKGGKGR
;
A
#
# COMPACT_ATOMS: atom_id res chain seq x y z
N VAL A 1 0.83 -1.11 -10.89
CA VAL A 1 2.05 -1.25 -11.70
C VAL A 1 3.05 -2.06 -10.90
N PHE A 2 3.59 -3.13 -11.47
CA PHE A 2 4.71 -3.85 -10.86
C PHE A 2 5.98 -3.06 -11.18
N PHE A 3 6.67 -2.59 -10.15
CA PHE A 3 8.01 -2.01 -10.28
C PHE A 3 9.05 -3.13 -10.36
N THR A 4 8.83 -4.20 -9.60
CA THR A 4 9.52 -5.49 -9.69
C THR A 4 8.49 -6.59 -9.46
N ASP A 5 8.87 -7.85 -9.60
CA ASP A 5 7.98 -9.00 -9.37
C ASP A 5 7.36 -9.03 -7.95
N ARG A 6 7.99 -8.34 -6.99
CA ARG A 6 7.58 -8.31 -5.58
C ARG A 6 7.20 -6.92 -5.05
N ILE A 7 7.22 -5.89 -5.90
CA ILE A 7 6.90 -4.51 -5.52
C ILE A 7 5.81 -3.97 -6.45
N ILE A 8 4.64 -3.70 -5.89
CA ILE A 8 3.51 -3.11 -6.58
C ILE A 8 3.37 -1.65 -6.16
N ALA A 9 3.34 -0.73 -7.12
CA ALA A 9 2.85 0.61 -6.91
C ALA A 9 1.43 0.73 -7.46
N MET A 10 0.50 1.25 -6.66
CA MET A 10 -0.88 1.46 -7.07
C MET A 10 -1.39 2.85 -6.68
N SER A 11 -2.49 3.26 -7.30
CA SER A 11 -3.24 4.43 -6.87
C SER A 11 -4.14 4.09 -5.68
N PHE A 12 -4.52 5.11 -4.91
CA PHE A 12 -5.33 4.97 -3.70
C PHE A 12 -6.58 4.08 -3.92
N PRO A 13 -6.75 2.99 -3.15
CA PRO A 13 -7.94 2.15 -3.21
C PRO A 13 -9.12 2.90 -2.58
N SER A 14 -10.11 3.19 -3.40
CA SER A 14 -11.24 4.04 -3.05
C SER A 14 -12.45 3.24 -2.56
N SER A 15 -13.22 3.86 -1.67
CA SER A 15 -14.51 3.36 -1.16
C SER A 15 -15.63 4.38 -1.42
N GLY A 16 -16.89 3.94 -1.38
CA GLY A 16 -18.07 4.80 -1.54
C GLY A 16 -18.20 5.42 -2.95
N LYS A 17 -18.84 6.60 -3.06
CA LYS A 17 -19.12 7.26 -4.35
C LYS A 17 -17.87 7.57 -5.20
N GLN A 18 -16.67 7.56 -4.59
CA GLN A 18 -15.40 7.76 -5.31
C GLN A 18 -14.93 6.51 -6.09
N SER A 19 -15.51 5.33 -5.85
CA SER A 19 -15.17 4.09 -6.58
C SER A 19 -15.69 4.05 -8.02
N PHE A 20 -16.58 4.96 -8.39
CA PHE A 20 -17.04 5.09 -9.79
C PHE A 20 -15.95 5.67 -10.72
N TYR A 21 -14.93 6.33 -10.16
CA TYR A 21 -13.88 6.99 -10.94
C TYR A 21 -12.46 6.58 -10.50
N ARG A 22 -12.32 5.65 -9.54
CA ARG A 22 -11.05 5.17 -8.99
C ARG A 22 -11.13 3.66 -8.69
N ASN A 23 -9.98 3.05 -8.46
CA ASN A 23 -9.85 1.63 -8.11
C ASN A 23 -10.74 1.27 -6.91
N PRO A 24 -11.77 0.41 -7.08
CA PRO A 24 -12.58 -0.05 -5.95
C PRO A 24 -11.72 -0.89 -5.00
N ILE A 25 -11.72 -0.56 -3.70
CA ILE A 25 -10.92 -1.28 -2.70
C ILE A 25 -11.19 -2.79 -2.68
N LYS A 26 -12.44 -3.20 -2.94
CA LYS A 26 -12.83 -4.62 -3.03
C LYS A 26 -12.14 -5.34 -4.20
N GLU A 27 -12.00 -4.69 -5.34
CA GLU A 27 -11.30 -5.28 -6.49
C GLU A 27 -9.79 -5.34 -6.25
N VAL A 28 -9.22 -4.33 -5.57
CA VAL A 28 -7.80 -4.36 -5.17
C VAL A 28 -7.55 -5.49 -4.18
N ALA A 29 -8.40 -5.64 -3.15
CA ALA A 29 -8.34 -6.74 -2.20
C ALA A 29 -8.46 -8.09 -2.92
N ARG A 30 -9.47 -8.26 -3.79
CA ARG A 30 -9.65 -9.47 -4.59
C ARG A 30 -8.42 -9.81 -5.44
N PHE A 31 -7.84 -8.81 -6.09
CA PHE A 31 -6.63 -8.98 -6.89
C PHE A 31 -5.46 -9.49 -6.03
N LEU A 32 -5.20 -8.86 -4.88
CA LEU A 32 -4.12 -9.23 -3.98
C LEU A 32 -4.36 -10.61 -3.36
N ASP A 33 -5.58 -10.91 -2.92
CA ASP A 33 -5.95 -12.21 -2.35
C ASP A 33 -5.85 -13.34 -3.39
N THR A 34 -6.15 -13.06 -4.66
CA THR A 34 -6.06 -14.06 -5.74
C THR A 34 -4.62 -14.30 -6.19
N LYS A 35 -3.81 -13.24 -6.30
CA LYS A 35 -2.46 -13.31 -6.86
C LYS A 35 -1.38 -13.59 -5.82
N HIS A 36 -1.58 -13.12 -4.58
CA HIS A 36 -0.61 -13.17 -3.50
C HIS A 36 -1.28 -13.59 -2.18
N PRO A 37 -1.99 -14.74 -2.14
CA PRO A 37 -2.72 -15.16 -0.94
C PRO A 37 -1.77 -15.20 0.27
N ASP A 38 -2.14 -14.48 1.32
CA ASP A 38 -1.37 -14.31 2.56
C ASP A 38 0.06 -13.75 2.47
N HIS A 39 0.51 -13.40 1.28
CA HIS A 39 1.87 -12.95 0.99
C HIS A 39 1.93 -11.49 0.53
N TYR A 40 0.99 -10.64 0.95
CA TYR A 40 1.07 -9.20 0.69
C TYR A 40 0.92 -8.33 1.94
N LYS A 41 1.61 -7.19 1.93
CA LYS A 41 1.42 -6.10 2.89
C LYS A 41 1.24 -4.78 2.14
N VAL A 42 0.24 -3.99 2.56
CA VAL A 42 -0.11 -2.73 1.92
C VAL A 42 0.47 -1.56 2.71
N TYR A 43 1.17 -0.65 2.03
CA TYR A 43 1.70 0.57 2.61
C TYR A 43 0.91 1.78 2.09
N ASN A 44 0.23 2.46 3.00
CA ASN A 44 -0.50 3.69 2.74
C ASN A 44 0.36 4.89 3.11
N LEU A 45 0.86 5.62 2.11
CA LEU A 45 1.67 6.82 2.30
C LEU A 45 0.84 8.10 2.48
N CYS A 46 -0.50 8.03 2.45
CA CYS A 46 -1.36 9.21 2.57
C CYS A 46 -1.58 9.59 4.03
N SER A 47 -1.24 10.83 4.40
CA SER A 47 -1.62 11.37 5.71
C SER A 47 -3.12 11.66 5.79
N GLU A 48 -3.69 12.17 4.71
CA GLU A 48 -5.05 12.72 4.66
C GLU A 48 -6.16 11.68 4.54
N LYS A 49 -5.83 10.46 4.09
CA LYS A 49 -6.84 9.44 3.73
C LYS A 49 -6.46 8.05 4.22
N GLY A 50 -7.43 7.42 4.87
CA GLY A 50 -7.40 6.01 5.23
C GLY A 50 -8.62 5.27 4.71
N TYR A 51 -8.63 3.97 4.97
CA TYR A 51 -9.73 3.05 4.72
C TYR A 51 -9.70 1.99 5.81
N ASP A 52 -10.77 1.20 5.92
CA ASP A 52 -10.83 0.11 6.90
C ASP A 52 -9.74 -0.94 6.57
N PRO A 53 -8.77 -1.19 7.47
CA PRO A 53 -7.71 -2.18 7.22
C PRO A 53 -8.24 -3.62 7.10
N LYS A 54 -9.49 -3.88 7.51
CA LYS A 54 -10.15 -5.19 7.33
C LYS A 54 -10.19 -5.66 5.89
N TYR A 55 -10.25 -4.75 4.91
CA TYR A 55 -10.24 -5.10 3.49
C TYR A 55 -8.96 -5.84 3.07
N PHE A 56 -7.88 -5.69 3.82
CA PHE A 56 -6.57 -6.27 3.54
C PHE A 56 -6.09 -7.15 4.70
N HIS A 57 -7.01 -7.76 5.44
CA HIS A 57 -6.72 -8.67 6.56
C HIS A 57 -5.80 -8.06 7.62
N TYR A 58 -5.96 -6.75 7.88
CA TYR A 58 -5.11 -5.97 8.79
C TYR A 58 -3.62 -5.91 8.41
N ARG A 59 -3.24 -6.34 7.20
CA ARG A 59 -1.87 -6.22 6.64
C ARG A 59 -1.65 -4.85 6.01
N VAL A 60 -2.00 -3.78 6.72
CA VAL A 60 -1.87 -2.39 6.26
C VAL A 60 -1.03 -1.61 7.23
N GLU A 61 0.01 -0.95 6.72
CA GLU A 61 0.82 0.00 7.47
C GLU A 61 0.67 1.40 6.90
N ARG A 62 0.59 2.40 7.78
CA ARG A 62 0.40 3.81 7.39
C ARG A 62 1.64 4.62 7.72
N ILE A 63 2.13 5.34 6.73
CA ILE A 63 3.22 6.30 6.87
C ILE A 63 2.64 7.64 6.44
N PHE A 64 2.61 8.60 7.36
CA PHE A 64 1.93 9.86 7.16
C PHE A 64 2.85 10.82 6.41
N ILE A 65 2.80 10.78 5.07
CA ILE A 65 3.51 11.73 4.22
C ILE A 65 2.51 12.76 3.72
N ASP A 66 2.70 14.03 4.06
CA ASP A 66 1.84 15.12 3.59
C ASP A 66 1.99 15.36 2.08
N ASP A 67 0.90 15.78 1.43
CA ASP A 67 0.91 16.08 -0.01
C ASP A 67 1.94 17.20 -0.30
N HIS A 68 2.81 16.99 -1.28
CA HIS A 68 3.92 17.89 -1.67
C HIS A 68 5.02 18.11 -0.63
N ASN A 69 5.12 17.26 0.40
CA ASN A 69 6.21 17.28 1.37
C ASN A 69 7.05 16.00 1.27
N VAL A 70 8.31 16.10 1.71
CA VAL A 70 9.18 14.93 1.89
C VAL A 70 8.84 14.24 3.21
N PRO A 71 8.91 12.90 3.29
CA PRO A 71 8.83 12.20 4.57
C PRO A 71 9.97 12.63 5.48
N ALA A 72 9.71 12.67 6.79
CA ALA A 72 10.80 12.81 7.75
C ALA A 72 11.76 11.62 7.60
N LEU A 73 13.07 11.86 7.81
CA LEU A 73 14.07 10.80 7.70
C LEU A 73 13.74 9.59 8.61
N GLN A 74 13.18 9.86 9.79
CA GLN A 74 12.74 8.81 10.70
C GLN A 74 11.63 7.92 10.10
N ASP A 75 10.72 8.51 9.33
CA ASP A 75 9.62 7.75 8.70
C ASP A 75 10.12 6.94 7.51
N MET A 76 11.10 7.45 6.77
CA MET A 76 11.83 6.68 5.74
C MET A 76 12.56 5.48 6.35
N LEU A 77 13.23 5.67 7.48
CA LEU A 77 13.93 4.58 8.18
C LEU A 77 12.94 3.53 8.70
N LYS A 78 11.82 3.95 9.30
CA LYS A 78 10.75 3.04 9.74
C LYS A 78 10.15 2.25 8.58
N PHE A 79 9.83 2.93 7.48
CA PHE A 79 9.30 2.29 6.27
C PHE A 79 10.25 1.23 5.72
N THR A 80 11.50 1.61 5.50
CA THR A 80 12.51 0.69 4.93
C THR A 80 12.80 -0.48 5.86
N ALA A 81 12.80 -0.28 7.19
CA ALA A 81 12.93 -1.35 8.16
C ALA A 81 11.74 -2.32 8.11
N SER A 82 10.50 -1.80 8.12
CA SER A 82 9.28 -2.62 8.05
C SER A 82 9.16 -3.40 6.73
N VAL A 83 9.51 -2.77 5.60
CA VAL A 83 9.58 -3.44 4.30
C VAL A 83 10.60 -4.57 4.34
N ARG A 84 11.80 -4.32 4.86
CA ARG A 84 12.85 -5.34 4.97
C ARG A 84 12.41 -6.51 5.84
N GLU A 85 11.82 -6.23 6.98
CA GLU A 85 11.30 -7.25 7.90
C GLU A 85 10.25 -8.12 7.21
N TRP A 86 9.25 -7.52 6.58
CA TRP A 86 8.21 -8.25 5.86
C TRP A 86 8.76 -9.09 4.71
N MET A 87 9.64 -8.52 3.90
CA MET A 87 10.21 -9.19 2.72
C MET A 87 11.13 -10.35 3.07
N ASN A 88 11.74 -10.33 4.25
CA ASN A 88 12.62 -11.39 4.76
C ASN A 88 11.87 -12.55 5.41
N GLN A 89 10.58 -12.39 5.75
CA GLN A 89 9.79 -13.47 6.36
C GLN A 89 9.47 -14.59 5.36
N ASP A 90 9.30 -14.27 4.08
CA ASP A 90 9.03 -15.25 3.02
C ASP A 90 9.49 -14.71 1.66
N GLU A 91 10.05 -15.57 0.80
CA GLU A 91 10.47 -15.21 -0.56
C GLU A 91 9.30 -14.86 -1.49
N LYS A 92 8.09 -15.28 -1.16
CA LYS A 92 6.85 -14.97 -1.89
C LYS A 92 6.23 -13.65 -1.45
N ASN A 93 6.66 -13.09 -0.32
CA ASN A 93 6.09 -11.85 0.20
C ASN A 93 6.30 -10.70 -0.79
N ILE A 94 5.22 -9.97 -1.06
CA ILE A 94 5.22 -8.77 -1.89
C ILE A 94 4.74 -7.58 -1.07
N ILE A 95 5.13 -6.38 -1.51
CA ILE A 95 4.62 -5.14 -0.95
C ILE A 95 3.77 -4.40 -1.99
N ALA A 96 2.70 -3.77 -1.51
CA ALA A 96 1.86 -2.94 -2.34
C ALA A 96 1.79 -1.53 -1.76
N ILE A 97 2.48 -0.60 -2.42
CA ILE A 97 2.65 0.78 -1.98
C ILE A 97 1.64 1.66 -2.72
N HIS A 98 0.96 2.54 -2.00
CA HIS A 98 0.08 3.52 -2.64
C HIS A 98 0.12 4.89 -1.98
N CYS A 99 -0.19 5.86 -2.83
CA CYS A 99 -0.43 7.25 -2.48
C CYS A 99 -1.73 7.70 -3.17
N LYS A 100 -2.18 8.93 -2.92
CA LYS A 100 -3.32 9.59 -3.58
C LYS A 100 -3.21 9.59 -5.11
N GLY A 101 -2.01 9.80 -5.66
CA GLY A 101 -1.78 9.93 -7.11
C GLY A 101 -0.89 8.87 -7.76
N GLY A 102 -0.12 8.11 -6.98
CA GLY A 102 0.83 7.11 -7.51
C GLY A 102 1.93 7.68 -8.42
N LYS A 103 2.28 8.96 -8.26
CA LYS A 103 3.25 9.67 -9.12
C LYS A 103 4.37 10.43 -8.40
N GLY A 104 4.24 10.77 -7.11
CA GLY A 104 5.19 11.71 -6.45
C GLY A 104 5.51 11.50 -4.96
N ARG A 105 4.81 10.60 -4.25
CA ARG A 105 5.20 10.15 -2.90
C ARG A 105 5.63 8.70 -2.99
#